data_AF-A0AAD7N8H4-F1
#
_entry.id   AF-A0AAD7N8H4-F1
#
_cell.length_a   1.000
_cell.length_b   1.000
_cell.length_c   1.000
_cell.angle_alpha   90.00
_cell.angle_beta   90.00
_cell.angle_gamma   90.00
#
_symmetry.space_group_name_H-M   'P 1'
#
loop_
_entity.id
_entity.type
_entity.pdbx_description
1 polymer ?
#
loop_
_entity_poly.entity_id
_entity_poly.type
_entity_poly.pdbx_seq_one_letter_code
_entity_poly.pdbx_strand_id
1 'polypeptide(L)' 'MISTLRARIVDAIRLRLRSDVPVPVYLSGGIDSAAVAGIAMDLLKQSNANAKLATFTLAFP' A
#
# COMPACT_ATOMS: atom_id res chain seq x y z
N MET A 1 12.62 14.42 11.83
CA MET A 1 11.20 14.22 12.22
C MET A 1 10.37 13.61 11.09
N ILE A 2 10.28 14.24 9.90
CA ILE A 2 9.50 13.70 8.75
C ILE A 2 10.07 12.38 8.21
N SER A 3 11.40 12.26 8.12
CA SER A 3 12.07 11.02 7.68
C SER A 3 11.75 9.83 8.59
N THR A 4 11.75 10.04 9.90
CA THR A 4 11.37 9.04 10.89
C THR A 4 9.92 8.61 10.72
N LEU A 5 8.99 9.55 10.54
CA LEU A 5 7.58 9.23 10.28
C LEU A 5 7.42 8.39 9.01
N ARG A 6 8.07 8.78 7.92
CA ARG A 6 8.06 8.02 6.66
C ARG A 6 8.55 6.59 6.87
N ALA A 7 9.69 6.41 7.54
CA ALA A 7 10.24 5.09 7.82
C ALA A 7 9.25 4.22 8.62
N ARG A 8 8.60 4.79 9.64
CA ARG A 8 7.59 4.07 10.45
C ARG A 8 6.37 3.67 9.64
N ILE A 9 5.88 4.53 8.74
CA ILE A 9 4.75 4.21 7.86
C ILE A 9 5.13 3.08 6.88
N VAL A 10 6.31 3.16 6.27
CA VAL A 10 6.80 2.11 5.36
C VAL A 10 6.93 0.77 6.08
N ASP A 11 7.51 0.74 7.28
CA ASP A 11 7.60 -0.47 8.09
C ASP A 11 6.23 -1.03 8.48
N ALA A 12 5.30 -0.14 8.87
CA ALA A 12 3.95 -0.55 9.25
C ALA A 12 3.19 -1.20 8.09
N ILE A 13 3.36 -0.69 6.86
CA ILE A 13 2.75 -1.26 5.65
C ILE A 13 3.44 -2.58 5.28
N ARG A 14 4.77 -2.63 5.32
CA ARG A 14 5.54 -3.87 5.05
C ARG A 14 5.09 -5.02 5.93
N LEU A 15 4.91 -4.79 7.23
CA LEU A 15 4.43 -5.81 8.17
C LEU A 15 3.01 -6.29 7.84
N ARG A 16 2.14 -5.41 7.33
CA ARG A 16 0.74 -5.71 6.99
C ARG A 16 0.57 -6.35 5.61
N LEU A 17 1.58 -6.28 4.75
CA LEU A 17 1.61 -7.00 3.47
C LEU A 17 2.01 -8.48 3.60
N ARG A 18 2.45 -8.91 4.79
CA ARG A 18 2.76 -10.32 5.03
C ARG A 18 1.47 -11.15 5.05
N SER A 19 1.23 -11.88 3.97
CA SER A 19 0.07 -12.73 3.78
C SER A 19 0.44 -13.89 2.86
N ASP A 20 -0.15 -15.06 3.08
CA ASP A 20 0.01 -16.24 2.22
C ASP A 20 -0.90 -16.18 0.97
N VAL A 21 -1.79 -15.19 0.92
CA VAL A 21 -2.70 -14.92 -0.21
C VAL A 21 -2.57 -13.48 -0.68
N PRO A 22 -2.94 -13.16 -1.93
CA PRO A 22 -2.95 -11.78 -2.43
C PRO A 22 -3.80 -10.85 -1.56
N VAL A 23 -3.26 -9.68 -1.21
CA VAL A 23 -3.93 -8.67 -0.37
C VAL A 23 -4.23 -7.42 -1.21
N PRO A 24 -5.51 -6.99 -1.33
CA PRO A 24 -5.85 -5.75 -1.99
C PRO A 24 -5.80 -4.54 -1.05
N VAL A 25 -5.85 -3.34 -1.61
CA VAL A 25 -5.89 -2.07 -0.86
C VAL A 25 -7.12 -1.24 -1.25
N TYR A 26 -7.78 -0.62 -0.26
CA TYR A 26 -8.80 0.37 -0.54
C TYR A 26 -8.17 1.68 -1.01
N LEU A 27 -8.67 2.22 -2.12
CA LEU A 27 -8.21 3.47 -2.73
C LEU A 27 -9.40 4.40 -2.94
N SER A 28 -9.61 5.32 -2.00
CA SER A 28 -10.74 6.26 -2.05
C SER A 28 -10.47 7.50 -2.90
N GLY A 29 -9.22 7.71 -3.33
CA GLY A 29 -8.74 8.97 -3.93
C GLY A 29 -8.20 9.98 -2.90
N GLY A 30 -8.41 9.75 -1.61
CA GLY A 30 -7.81 10.56 -0.54
C GLY A 30 -6.34 10.25 -0.30
N ILE A 31 -5.60 11.23 0.24
CA ILE A 31 -4.14 11.16 0.43
C ILE A 31 -3.69 9.96 1.28
N ASP A 32 -4.45 9.60 2.31
CA ASP A 32 -4.08 8.50 3.21
C ASP A 32 -4.11 7.16 2.47
N SER A 33 -5.19 6.88 1.76
CA SER A 33 -5.35 5.66 0.97
C SER A 33 -4.34 5.61 -0.20
N ALA A 34 -4.06 6.75 -0.82
CA ALA A 34 -3.07 6.85 -1.89
C ALA A 34 -1.65 6.61 -1.38
N ALA A 35 -1.31 7.13 -0.19
CA ALA A 35 -0.02 6.89 0.45
C ALA A 35 0.16 5.40 0.77
N VAL A 36 -0.86 4.75 1.32
CA VAL A 36 -0.83 3.30 1.59
C VAL A 36 -0.66 2.50 0.30
N ALA A 37 -1.48 2.77 -0.72
CA ALA A 37 -1.43 2.06 -2.00
C ALA A 37 -0.08 2.24 -2.71
N GLY A 38 0.47 3.46 -2.73
CA GLY A 38 1.75 3.75 -3.36
C GLY A 38 2.92 3.05 -2.66
N ILE A 39 2.99 3.12 -1.32
CA ILE A 39 4.04 2.44 -0.56
C ILE A 39 3.90 0.92 -0.69
N ALA A 40 2.67 0.39 -0.65
CA ALA A 40 2.44 -1.04 -0.82
C ALA A 40 2.91 -1.53 -2.19
N MET A 41 2.59 -0.80 -3.26
CA MET A 41 3.02 -1.13 -4.62
C MET A 41 4.55 -1.09 -4.75
N ASP A 42 5.21 -0.09 -4.17
CA ASP A 42 6.67 0.00 -4.18
C ASP A 42 7.34 -1.20 -3.49
N LEU A 43 6.86 -1.56 -2.29
CA LEU A 43 7.35 -2.74 -1.55
C LEU A 43 7.13 -4.06 -2.31
N LEU A 44 5.97 -4.22 -2.96
CA LEU A 44 5.71 -5.40 -3.79
C LEU A 44 6.63 -5.46 -5.01
N LYS A 45 6.92 -4.32 -5.65
CA LYS A 45 7.85 -4.22 -6.79
C LYS A 45 9.28 -4.59 -6.43
N GLN A 46 9.72 -4.32 -5.20
CA GLN A 46 11.04 -4.73 -4.71
C GLN A 46 11.18 -6.26 -4.66
N SER A 47 10.07 -6.99 -4.44
CA SER A 47 10.07 -8.46 -4.41
C SER A 47 9.79 -9.08 -5.78
N ASN A 48 9.00 -8.41 -6.63
CA ASN A 48 8.68 -8.83 -7.98
C ASN A 48 8.39 -7.61 -8.86
N ALA A 49 9.24 -7.35 -9.85
CA ALA A 49 9.09 -6.19 -10.75
C ALA A 49 7.73 -6.15 -11.49
N ASN A 50 7.11 -7.32 -11.71
CA ASN A 50 5.81 -7.46 -12.37
C ASN A 50 4.64 -7.58 -11.37
N ALA A 51 4.85 -7.25 -10.10
CA ALA A 51 3.80 -7.28 -9.10
C ALA A 51 2.61 -6.40 -9.51
N LYS A 52 1.41 -6.84 -9.15
CA LYS A 52 0.16 -6.09 -9.31
C LYS A 52 -0.50 -5.94 -7.95
N LEU A 53 -1.04 -4.76 -7.69
CA LEU A 53 -1.83 -4.48 -6.50
C LEU A 53 -3.28 -4.24 -6.93
N ALA A 54 -4.18 -5.12 -6.52
CA ALA A 54 -5.61 -4.89 -6.71
C ALA A 54 -6.06 -3.76 -5.78
N THR A 55 -6.79 -2.79 -6.34
CA THR A 55 -7.36 -1.68 -5.58
C THR A 55 -8.87 -1.63 -5.73
N PHE A 56 -9.56 -1.25 -4.66
CA PHE A 56 -11.02 -1.15 -4.63
C PHE A 56 -11.45 0.21 -4.09
N THR A 57 -12.55 0.72 -4.61
CA THR A 57 -13.22 1.92 -4.12
C THR A 57 -14.72 1.65 -3.97
N LEU A 58 -15.40 2.49 -3.18
CA LEU A 58 -16.84 2.46 -3.00
C LEU A 58 -17.36 3.87 -3.25
N ALA A 59 -18.37 3.99 -4.11
CA ALA A 59 -19.05 5.23 -4.41
C ALA A 59 -20.53 4.93 -4.70
N PHE A 60 -21.40 5.93 -4.46
CA PHE A 60 -22.78 5.90 -4.94
C PHE A 60 -22.82 6.47 -6.37
N PRO A 61 -23.68 5.95 -7.26
CA PRO A 61 -23.84 6.47 -8.62
C PRO A 61 -24.28 7.93 -8.68
#